data_AF-A0A3D3G2Q6-F1
#
_entry.id   AF-A0A3D3G2Q6-F1
#
_cell.length_a   1.000
_cell.length_b   1.000
_cell.length_c   1.000
_cell.angle_alpha   90.00
_cell.angle_beta   90.00
_cell.angle_gamma   90.00
#
_symmetry.space_group_name_H-M   'P 1'
#
loop_
_entity.id
_entity.type
_entity.pdbx_description
1 polymer ?
#
loop_
_entity_poly.entity_id
_entity_poly.type
_entity_poly.pdbx_seq_one_letter_code
_entity_poly.pdbx_strand_id
1 'polypeptide(L)'
;MKWNSCKAKVFAASTFLTSGLAMAGPDLGAAEQQATNWHAIIMFVIFVGLTLFITKWAAKQTQSTQDFYTAGGGISGFQNGLAIAGDFMSAASFLGISAMVFSSGFDGLLYS
;
A
#
# COMPACT_ATOMS: atom_id res chain seq x y z
N MET A 1 3.46 -18.04 -20.09
CA MET A 1 4.30 -19.03 -19.38
C MET A 1 3.46 -19.65 -18.26
N LYS A 2 3.10 -20.94 -18.39
CA LYS A 2 2.26 -21.66 -17.40
C LYS A 2 3.11 -21.94 -16.15
N TRP A 3 2.95 -21.10 -15.13
CA TRP A 3 3.56 -21.29 -13.83
C TRP A 3 2.91 -22.48 -13.13
N ASN A 4 3.61 -23.61 -13.06
CA ASN A 4 3.11 -24.84 -12.45
C ASN A 4 2.69 -24.57 -11.00
N SER A 5 1.39 -24.64 -10.71
CA SER A 5 0.76 -24.26 -9.43
C SER A 5 1.40 -24.89 -8.20
N CYS A 6 2.11 -26.01 -8.36
CA CYS A 6 2.87 -26.65 -7.29
C CYS A 6 4.07 -25.82 -6.82
N LYS A 7 4.81 -25.17 -7.73
CA LYS A 7 5.93 -24.29 -7.38
C LYS A 7 5.45 -23.01 -6.69
N ALA A 8 4.30 -22.48 -7.11
CA ALA A 8 3.64 -21.34 -6.46
C ALA A 8 3.26 -21.66 -5.00
N LYS A 9 2.64 -22.84 -4.79
CA LYS A 9 2.21 -23.30 -3.47
C LYS A 9 3.40 -23.61 -2.55
N VAL A 10 4.46 -24.22 -3.08
CA VAL A 10 5.69 -24.48 -2.32
C VAL A 10 6.39 -23.18 -1.94
N PHE A 11 6.46 -22.20 -2.84
CA PHE A 11 7.01 -20.89 -2.52
C PHE A 11 6.18 -20.19 -1.44
N ALA A 12 4.85 -20.12 -1.60
CA ALA A 12 3.96 -19.53 -0.60
C ALA A 12 4.03 -20.26 0.77
N ALA A 13 4.09 -21.59 0.77
CA ALA A 13 4.24 -22.37 2.00
C ALA A 13 5.60 -22.12 2.67
N SER A 14 6.67 -21.95 1.89
CA SER A 14 7.99 -21.62 2.42
C SER A 14 8.02 -20.24 3.07
N THR A 15 7.35 -19.24 2.49
CA THR A 15 7.25 -17.89 3.09
C THR A 15 6.40 -17.88 4.36
N PHE A 16 5.40 -18.76 4.45
CA PHE A 16 4.54 -18.91 5.62
C PHE A 16 5.24 -19.65 6.78
N LEU A 17 6.11 -20.62 6.46
CA LEU A 17 6.88 -21.36 7.46
C LEU A 17 8.03 -20.54 8.05
N THR A 18 8.65 -19.66 7.27
CA THR A 18 9.74 -18.81 7.75
C THR A 18 9.26 -17.63 8.62
N SER A 19 7.99 -17.24 8.53
CA SER A 19 7.41 -16.20 9.39
C SER A 19 7.16 -16.69 10.83
N GLY A 20 7.01 -18.00 11.05
CA GLY A 20 6.87 -18.60 12.38
C GLY A 20 8.18 -18.71 13.19
N LEU A 21 9.34 -18.50 12.55
CA LEU A 21 10.67 -18.62 13.16
C LEU A 21 11.29 -17.27 13.57
N ALA A 22 10.54 -16.17 13.43
CA ALA A 22 10.98 -14.88 13.93
C ALA A 22 10.91 -14.87 15.47
N MET A 23 12.01 -15.29 16.11
CA MET A 23 12.25 -15.09 17.53
C MET A 23 12.52 -13.61 17.77
N ALA A 24 11.49 -12.87 18.19
CA ALA A 24 11.64 -11.52 18.68
C ALA A 24 12.58 -11.53 19.90
N GLY A 25 13.68 -10.77 19.83
CA GLY A 25 14.61 -10.54 20.93
C GLY A 25 13.92 -9.89 22.14
N PRO A 26 14.58 -9.85 23.31
CA PRO A 26 13.93 -9.64 24.60
C PRO A 26 13.26 -8.27 24.69
N ASP A 27 11.94 -8.33 24.96
CA ASP A 27 11.09 -7.42 25.71
C ASP A 27 11.48 -5.93 25.69
N LEU A 28 11.04 -5.23 24.64
CA LEU A 28 10.74 -3.80 24.75
C LEU A 28 9.57 -3.72 25.76
N GLY A 29 9.92 -3.46 27.03
CA GLY A 29 9.10 -3.77 28.21
C GLY A 29 7.60 -3.49 28.08
N ALA A 30 6.79 -4.30 28.78
CA ALA A 30 5.34 -4.20 28.94
C ALA A 30 4.69 -3.13 28.06
N ALA A 31 4.43 -3.47 26.79
CA ALA A 31 3.73 -2.60 25.86
C ALA A 31 2.40 -2.17 26.50
N GLU A 32 2.38 -0.95 27.03
CA GLU A 32 1.22 -0.44 27.74
C GLU A 32 0.09 -0.32 26.72
N GLN A 33 -1.03 -0.98 26.98
CA GLN A 33 -2.14 -1.00 26.05
C GLN A 33 -2.74 0.41 25.98
N GLN A 34 -2.31 1.16 24.98
CA GLN A 34 -2.77 2.52 24.77
C GLN A 34 -4.28 2.54 24.55
N ALA A 35 -4.99 3.42 25.25
CA ALA A 35 -6.44 3.52 25.15
C ALA A 35 -6.89 3.72 23.69
N THR A 36 -8.02 3.12 23.31
CA THR A 36 -8.55 3.20 21.94
C THR A 36 -8.74 4.64 21.50
N ASN A 37 -7.99 5.05 20.47
CA ASN A 37 -8.09 6.39 19.91
C ASN A 37 -9.24 6.47 18.90
N TRP A 38 -10.40 6.85 19.39
CA TRP A 38 -11.60 7.02 18.58
C TRP A 38 -11.45 8.06 17.47
N HIS A 39 -10.67 9.13 17.68
CA HIS A 39 -10.42 10.14 16.65
C HIS A 39 -9.69 9.55 15.44
N ALA A 40 -8.64 8.76 15.69
CA ALA A 40 -7.88 8.09 14.63
C ALA A 40 -8.76 7.10 13.84
N ILE A 41 -9.59 6.32 14.54
CA ILE A 41 -10.50 5.36 13.92
C ILE A 41 -11.52 6.07 13.01
N ILE A 42 -12.14 7.14 13.51
CA ILE A 42 -13.13 7.90 12.73
C ILE A 42 -12.49 8.49 11.47
N MET A 43 -11.32 9.12 11.59
CA MET A 43 -10.60 9.68 10.44
C MET A 43 -10.23 8.61 9.41
N PHE A 44 -9.77 7.44 9.86
CA PHE A 44 -9.47 6.31 8.98
C PHE A 44 -10.71 5.84 8.21
N VAL A 45 -11.83 5.65 8.90
CA VAL A 45 -13.09 5.21 8.27
C VAL A 45 -13.61 6.25 7.28
N ILE A 46 -13.54 7.54 7.62
CA ILE A 46 -13.91 8.62 6.70
C ILE A 46 -13.04 8.59 5.45
N PHE A 47 -11.71 8.50 5.62
CA PHE A 47 -10.77 8.47 4.49
C PHE A 47 -11.04 7.29 3.57
N VAL A 48 -11.12 6.06 4.11
CA VAL A 48 -11.40 4.84 3.34
C VAL A 48 -12.77 4.92 2.67
N GLY A 49 -13.80 5.39 3.40
CA GLY A 49 -15.15 5.56 2.87
C GLY A 49 -15.20 6.53 1.70
N LEU A 50 -14.50 7.66 1.80
CA LEU A 50 -14.38 8.65 0.73
C LEU A 50 -13.65 8.07 -0.48
N THR A 51 -12.52 7.38 -0.30
CA THR A 51 -11.79 6.74 -1.40
C THR A 51 -12.69 5.76 -2.14
N LEU A 52 -13.36 4.85 -1.44
CA LEU A 52 -14.26 3.86 -2.04
C LEU A 52 -15.46 4.52 -2.73
N PHE A 53 -16.01 5.59 -2.16
CA PHE A 53 -17.10 6.35 -2.76
C PHE A 53 -16.67 6.96 -4.10
N ILE A 54 -15.51 7.64 -4.13
CA ILE A 54 -14.96 8.25 -5.34
C ILE A 54 -14.66 7.18 -6.39
N THR A 55 -14.03 6.06 -6.01
CA THR A 55 -13.73 4.96 -6.93
C THR A 55 -15.01 4.37 -7.54
N LYS A 56 -16.06 4.14 -6.73
CA LYS A 56 -17.34 3.63 -7.23
C LYS A 56 -18.02 4.64 -8.15
N TRP A 57 -17.97 5.92 -7.80
CA TRP A 57 -18.54 6.99 -8.63
C TRP A 57 -17.82 7.10 -9.97
N ALA A 58 -16.48 7.07 -9.96
CA ALA A 58 -15.65 7.08 -11.17
C ALA A 58 -15.88 5.83 -12.04
N ALA A 59 -15.96 4.64 -11.44
CA ALA A 59 -16.23 3.39 -12.16
C ALA A 59 -17.58 3.40 -12.90
N LYS A 60 -18.58 4.16 -12.41
CA LYS A 60 -19.86 4.32 -13.10
C LYS A 60 -19.79 5.19 -14.36
N GLN A 61 -18.75 6.00 -14.52
CA GLN A 61 -18.57 6.88 -15.68
C GLN A 61 -17.93 6.15 -16.87
N THR A 62 -17.27 5.02 -16.65
CA THR A 62 -16.67 4.19 -17.71
C THR A 62 -17.72 3.27 -18.32
N GLN A 63 -18.27 3.65 -19.49
CA GLN A 63 -19.37 2.91 -20.15
C GLN A 63 -18.95 2.26 -21.48
N SER A 64 -17.85 2.72 -22.10
CA SER A 64 -17.34 2.15 -23.36
C SER A 64 -15.89 1.66 -23.26
N THR A 65 -15.48 0.83 -24.22
CA THR A 65 -14.09 0.33 -24.35
C THR A 65 -13.09 1.47 -24.52
N GLN A 66 -13.47 2.55 -25.21
CA GLN A 66 -12.61 3.72 -25.39
C GLN A 66 -12.43 4.48 -24.06
N ASP A 67 -13.48 4.58 -23.25
CA ASP A 67 -13.38 5.20 -21.92
C ASP A 67 -12.48 4.39 -20.97
N PHE A 68 -12.42 3.07 -21.14
CA PHE A 68 -11.58 2.21 -20.31
C PHE A 68 -10.10 2.29 -20.67
N TYR A 69 -9.76 2.35 -21.97
CA TYR A 69 -8.36 2.32 -22.41
C TYR A 69 -7.73 3.70 -22.60
N THR A 70 -8.48 4.71 -23.01
CA THR A 70 -7.95 6.05 -23.28
C THR A 70 -8.60 7.13 -22.44
N ALA A 71 -9.47 6.77 -21.48
CA ALA A 71 -10.28 7.72 -20.72
C ALA A 71 -11.03 8.71 -21.64
N GLY A 72 -11.42 8.26 -22.83
CA GLY A 72 -12.08 9.08 -23.85
C GLY A 72 -11.19 10.18 -24.45
N GLY A 73 -9.87 10.16 -24.22
CA GLY A 73 -8.93 11.18 -24.66
C GLY A 73 -9.01 12.50 -23.89
N GLY A 74 -9.77 12.56 -22.79
CA GLY A 74 -10.09 13.80 -22.08
C GLY A 74 -9.18 14.17 -20.89
N ILE A 75 -8.14 13.39 -20.60
CA ILE A 75 -7.26 13.65 -19.45
C ILE A 75 -6.22 14.72 -19.80
N SER A 76 -6.20 15.80 -19.01
CA SER A 76 -5.19 16.86 -19.13
C SER A 76 -3.81 16.40 -18.59
N GLY A 77 -2.74 17.02 -19.09
CA GLY A 77 -1.37 16.68 -18.66
C GLY A 77 -1.14 16.83 -17.15
N PHE A 78 -1.80 17.80 -16.50
CA PHE A 78 -1.72 17.97 -15.06
C PHE A 78 -2.41 16.84 -14.29
N GLN A 79 -3.61 16.42 -14.72
CA GLN A 79 -4.32 15.29 -14.12
C GLN A 79 -3.54 13.98 -14.26
N ASN A 80 -2.92 13.76 -15.44
CA ASN A 80 -2.06 12.60 -15.64
C ASN A 80 -0.80 12.66 -14.77
N GLY A 81 -0.16 13.83 -14.67
CA GLY A 81 1.01 14.03 -13.82
C GLY A 81 0.70 13.80 -12.34
N LEU A 82 -0.44 14.29 -11.87
CA LEU A 82 -0.90 14.07 -10.49
C LEU A 82 -1.21 12.60 -10.20
N ALA A 83 -1.83 11.89 -11.15
CA ALA A 83 -2.10 10.45 -11.01
C ALA A 83 -0.79 9.66 -10.88
N ILE A 84 0.19 9.93 -11.75
CA ILE A 84 1.50 9.27 -11.70
C ILE A 84 2.22 9.58 -10.38
N ALA A 85 2.24 10.84 -9.94
CA ALA A 85 2.85 11.21 -8.67
C ALA A 85 2.20 10.48 -7.49
N GLY A 86 0.87 10.33 -7.51
CA GLY A 86 0.13 9.56 -6.52
C GLY A 86 0.52 8.08 -6.50
N ASP A 87 0.64 7.45 -7.66
CA ASP A 87 1.03 6.03 -7.77
C ASP A 87 2.47 5.77 -7.28
N PHE A 88 3.38 6.75 -7.44
CA PHE A 88 4.71 6.68 -6.86
C PHE A 88 4.70 6.75 -5.32
N MET A 89 3.74 7.48 -4.74
CA MET A 89 3.59 7.67 -3.30
C MET A 89 2.73 6.57 -2.66
N SER A 90 3.20 5.33 -2.68
CA SER A 90 2.52 4.20 -2.03
C SER A 90 2.88 4.07 -0.54
N ALA A 91 1.96 3.49 0.25
CA ALA A 91 2.19 3.15 1.66
C ALA A 91 3.39 2.21 1.85
N ALA A 92 3.65 1.34 0.87
CA ALA A 92 4.83 0.48 0.86
C ALA A 92 6.12 1.29 0.78
N SER A 93 6.15 2.33 -0.06
CA SER A 93 7.29 3.26 -0.17
C SER A 93 7.47 4.04 1.15
N PHE A 94 6.38 4.51 1.75
CA PHE A 94 6.43 5.24 3.03
C PHE A 94 6.97 4.38 4.18
N LEU A 95 6.40 3.19 4.39
CA LEU A 95 6.88 2.25 5.41
C LEU A 95 8.29 1.75 5.10
N GLY A 96 8.60 1.50 3.83
CA GLY A 96 9.90 1.00 3.37
C GLY A 96 11.03 2.00 3.64
N ILE A 97 10.85 3.27 3.26
CA ILE A 97 11.82 4.33 3.56
C ILE A 97 11.91 4.54 5.07
N SER A 98 10.78 4.56 5.79
CA SER A 98 10.78 4.71 7.26
C SER A 98 11.54 3.57 7.96
N ALA A 99 11.39 2.33 7.50
CA ALA A 99 12.10 1.17 8.02
C ALA A 99 13.59 1.21 7.67
N MET A 100 13.94 1.63 6.45
CA MET A 100 15.32 1.83 6.03
C MET A 100 16.01 2.92 6.86
N VAL A 101 15.33 4.03 7.13
CA VAL A 101 15.83 5.09 8.01
C VAL A 101 16.00 4.59 9.44
N PHE A 102 15.02 3.84 9.96
CA PHE A 102 15.13 3.23 11.29
C PHE A 102 16.33 2.28 11.40
N SER A 103 16.62 1.52 10.34
CA SER A 103 17.70 0.51 10.35
C SER A 103 19.10 1.07 10.03
N SER A 104 19.21 2.08 9.17
CA SER A 104 20.48 2.55 8.59
C SER A 104 20.77 4.03 8.85
N GLY A 105 19.91 4.72 9.61
CA GLY A 105 20.05 6.14 9.90
C GLY A 105 19.71 7.03 8.70
N PHE A 106 19.98 8.34 8.86
CA PHE A 106 19.61 9.37 7.87
C PHE A 106 20.41 9.27 6.55
N ASP A 107 21.55 8.56 6.53
CA ASP A 107 22.33 8.31 5.32
C ASP A 107 21.60 7.42 4.29
N GLY A 108 20.61 6.63 4.73
CA GLY A 108 19.75 5.83 3.83
C GLY A 108 18.80 6.67 2.96
N LEU A 109 18.52 7.92 3.33
CA LEU A 109 17.67 8.84 2.55
C LEU A 109 18.38 9.40 1.31
N LEU A 110 19.72 9.36 1.26
CA LEU A 110 20.49 9.86 0.12
C LEU A 110 20.59 8.84 -1.03
N TYR A 111 20.17 7.58 -0.81
CA TYR A 111 20.21 6.51 -1.83
C TYR A 111 18.82 5.94 -2.18
N SER A 112 17.73 6.51 -1.65
CA SER A 112 16.33 6.12 -1.94
C SER A 112 15.63 7.08 -2.90
#